data_AF-A0A9P0PG56-F1
#
_entry.id   AF-A0A9P0PG56-F1
#
_cell.length_a   1.000
_cell.length_b   1.000
_cell.length_c   1.000
_cell.angle_alpha   90.00
_cell.angle_beta   90.00
_cell.angle_gamma   90.00
#
_symmetry.space_group_name_H-M   'P 1'
#
loop_
_entity.id
_entity.type
_entity.pdbx_description
1 polymer ?
#
loop_
_entity_poly.entity_id
_entity_poly.type
_entity_poly.pdbx_seq_one_letter_code
_entity_poly.pdbx_strand_id
1 'polypeptide(L)'
;MNKAATCVMQDYKDIVMAYGQSDEYSFVLRKSCTLHNRRKSKIDLYQQSLFQRPKLKYPPSFDGRIVLYPTDQNLKDYLSWRQADCHINNLYNTTFWNLVLTGGLTPAEAEKRLCGTLSSDKNEILFSEFGINYNNELEVYKKGTILLRKRLKRPNSDKHKIVILHSI
;
A
#
# COMPACT_ATOMS: atom_id res chain seq x y z
N MET A 1 -6.00 6.28 3.61
CA MET A 1 -6.10 5.39 2.44
C MET A 1 -6.93 4.13 2.69
N ASN A 2 -6.58 3.27 3.66
CA ASN A 2 -7.19 1.93 3.86
C ASN A 2 -8.73 1.89 3.95
N LYS A 3 -9.36 2.85 4.64
CA LYS A 3 -10.84 2.92 4.72
C LYS A 3 -11.48 3.11 3.35
N ALA A 4 -10.92 4.00 2.52
CA ALA A 4 -11.47 4.25 1.20
C ALA A 4 -11.23 3.07 0.26
N ALA A 5 -10.05 2.44 0.33
CA ALA A 5 -9.79 1.21 -0.41
C ALA A 5 -10.75 0.07 0.01
N THR A 6 -11.10 -0.01 1.30
CA THR A 6 -12.13 -0.91 1.80
C THR A 6 -13.50 -0.58 1.21
N CYS A 7 -13.88 0.70 1.11
CA CYS A 7 -15.12 1.12 0.45
C CYS A 7 -15.14 0.75 -1.04
N VAL A 8 -14.05 1.01 -1.77
CA VAL A 8 -13.89 0.58 -3.18
C VAL A 8 -14.11 -0.93 -3.32
N MET A 9 -13.52 -1.73 -2.42
CA MET A 9 -13.75 -3.18 -2.40
C MET A 9 -15.18 -3.55 -1.98
N GLN A 10 -15.89 -2.77 -1.18
CA GLN A 10 -17.29 -3.05 -0.84
C GLN A 10 -18.20 -2.84 -2.05
N ASP A 11 -18.00 -1.74 -2.77
CA ASP A 11 -18.77 -1.38 -3.96
C ASP A 11 -18.47 -2.34 -5.12
N TYR A 12 -17.21 -2.78 -5.26
CA TYR A 12 -16.77 -3.66 -6.32
C TYR A 12 -16.46 -5.08 -5.89
N LYS A 13 -17.43 -5.95 -6.13
CA LYS A 13 -17.34 -7.38 -5.81
C LYS A 13 -16.32 -8.14 -6.65
N ASP A 14 -15.95 -7.64 -7.83
CA ASP A 14 -14.93 -8.24 -8.71
C ASP A 14 -13.49 -8.07 -8.18
N ILE A 15 -13.26 -7.13 -7.26
CA ILE A 15 -11.95 -6.93 -6.62
C ILE A 15 -11.75 -8.04 -5.58
N VAL A 16 -10.68 -8.82 -5.74
CA VAL A 16 -10.35 -9.96 -4.86
C VAL A 16 -9.33 -9.59 -3.79
N MET A 17 -8.43 -8.67 -4.11
CA MET A 17 -7.34 -8.22 -3.27
C MET A 17 -7.04 -6.75 -3.55
N ALA A 18 -6.59 -6.02 -2.56
CA ALA A 18 -5.92 -4.75 -2.75
C ALA A 18 -4.63 -4.70 -1.92
N TYR A 19 -3.62 -4.02 -2.44
CA TYR A 19 -2.38 -3.70 -1.73
C TYR A 19 -2.20 -2.20 -1.71
N GLY A 20 -1.78 -1.62 -0.59
CA GLY A 20 -1.52 -0.19 -0.49
C GLY A 20 -0.29 0.11 0.34
N GLN A 21 0.46 1.13 -0.10
CA GLN A 21 1.60 1.71 0.59
C GLN A 21 1.62 3.22 0.32
N SER A 22 2.14 4.02 1.26
CA SER A 22 2.17 5.48 1.13
C SER A 22 0.81 6.07 0.69
N ASP A 23 0.76 6.68 -0.48
CA ASP A 23 -0.35 7.32 -1.17
C ASP A 23 -0.91 6.50 -2.35
N GLU A 24 -0.38 5.30 -2.60
CA GLU A 24 -0.82 4.41 -3.68
C GLU A 24 -1.66 3.20 -3.19
N TYR A 25 -2.54 2.72 -4.08
CA TYR A 25 -3.29 1.49 -3.87
C TYR A 25 -3.48 0.73 -5.20
N SER A 26 -3.13 -0.55 -5.20
CA SER A 26 -3.31 -1.48 -6.31
C SER A 26 -4.54 -2.36 -6.04
N PHE A 27 -5.51 -2.37 -6.95
CA PHE A 27 -6.69 -3.23 -6.87
C PHE A 27 -6.62 -4.37 -7.88
N VAL A 28 -6.72 -5.61 -7.39
CA VAL A 28 -6.69 -6.81 -8.23
C VAL A 28 -8.12 -7.23 -8.55
N LEU A 29 -8.50 -7.14 -9.82
CA LEU A 29 -9.76 -7.69 -10.33
C LEU A 29 -9.57 -9.14 -10.74
N ARG A 30 -10.57 -9.99 -10.47
CA ARG A 30 -10.57 -11.39 -10.97
C ARG A 30 -10.54 -11.43 -12.50
N LYS A 31 -9.89 -12.45 -13.08
CA LYS A 31 -9.77 -12.59 -14.55
C LYS A 31 -11.12 -12.61 -15.26
N SER A 32 -12.11 -13.29 -14.65
CA SER A 32 -13.50 -13.39 -15.14
C SER A 32 -14.35 -12.13 -14.97
N CYS A 33 -13.76 -11.01 -14.53
CA CYS A 33 -14.48 -9.75 -14.35
C CYS A 33 -15.14 -9.26 -15.66
N THR A 34 -16.41 -8.90 -15.58
CA THR A 34 -17.19 -8.33 -16.70
C THR A 34 -17.58 -6.87 -16.45
N LEU A 35 -17.06 -6.26 -15.38
CA LEU A 35 -17.37 -4.89 -14.98
C LEU A 35 -17.22 -3.92 -16.16
N HIS A 36 -18.29 -3.17 -16.44
CA HIS A 36 -18.38 -2.20 -17.54
C HIS A 36 -17.95 -2.74 -18.91
N ASN A 37 -18.16 -4.03 -19.19
CA ASN A 37 -17.68 -4.73 -20.40
C ASN A 37 -16.16 -4.57 -20.60
N ARG A 38 -15.41 -4.51 -19.49
CA ARG A 38 -13.95 -4.37 -19.47
C ARG A 38 -13.43 -3.11 -20.17
N ARG A 39 -14.28 -2.07 -20.29
CA ARG A 39 -13.90 -0.79 -20.88
C ARG A 39 -12.94 -0.04 -19.95
N LYS A 40 -11.68 0.11 -20.40
CA LYS A 40 -10.59 0.76 -19.66
C LYS A 40 -11.01 2.09 -19.04
N SER A 41 -11.58 3.00 -19.84
CA SER A 41 -11.97 4.35 -19.39
C SER A 41 -13.02 4.38 -18.28
N LYS A 42 -13.91 3.38 -18.21
CA LYS A 42 -14.96 3.31 -17.19
C LYS A 42 -14.46 2.71 -15.88
N ILE A 43 -13.51 1.78 -15.96
CA ILE A 43 -12.90 1.18 -14.77
C ILE A 43 -11.96 2.19 -14.10
N ASP A 44 -11.21 2.96 -14.89
CA ASP A 44 -10.20 3.91 -14.42
C ASP A 44 -10.81 5.11 -13.68
N LEU A 45 -11.83 5.74 -14.28
CA LEU A 45 -12.50 6.94 -13.73
C LEU A 45 -13.11 6.71 -12.34
N TYR A 46 -13.56 5.49 -12.06
CA TYR A 46 -14.36 5.26 -10.86
C TYR A 46 -13.51 5.15 -9.59
N GLN A 47 -12.27 4.64 -9.68
CA GLN A 47 -11.42 4.43 -8.51
C GLN A 47 -11.08 5.73 -7.76
N GLN A 48 -11.21 6.89 -8.42
CA GLN A 48 -10.86 8.21 -7.88
C GLN A 48 -11.94 8.84 -7.00
N SER A 49 -13.20 8.38 -7.06
CA SER A 49 -14.36 9.10 -6.51
C SER A 49 -14.75 8.79 -5.05
N LEU A 50 -14.01 7.91 -4.35
CA LEU A 50 -14.54 7.21 -3.16
C LEU A 50 -14.00 7.66 -1.79
N PHE A 51 -13.36 8.82 -1.68
CA PHE A 51 -12.84 9.32 -0.40
C PHE A 51 -13.82 10.31 0.27
N GLN A 52 -14.83 9.80 1.00
CA GLN A 52 -15.67 10.65 1.85
C GLN A 52 -14.96 11.01 3.16
N ARG A 53 -14.47 12.26 3.30
CA ARG A 53 -13.77 12.78 4.50
C ARG A 53 -13.95 14.32 4.64
N PRO A 54 -13.61 14.95 5.80
CA PRO A 54 -14.22 16.16 6.40
C PRO A 54 -13.95 17.46 5.61
N LYS A 55 -14.24 18.66 6.15
CA LYS A 55 -14.08 19.94 5.43
C LYS A 55 -12.64 20.14 4.93
N LEU A 56 -12.39 19.77 3.67
CA LEU A 56 -11.08 19.83 3.02
C LEU A 56 -10.85 21.23 2.48
N LYS A 57 -9.58 21.67 2.46
CA LYS A 57 -9.18 22.92 1.77
C LYS A 57 -9.30 22.79 0.25
N TYR A 58 -9.02 21.60 -0.28
CA TYR A 58 -9.09 21.24 -1.69
C TYR A 58 -9.39 19.74 -1.84
N PRO A 59 -10.06 19.31 -2.92
CA PRO A 59 -10.30 17.89 -3.16
C PRO A 59 -8.97 17.17 -3.47
N PRO A 60 -8.70 16.00 -2.86
CA PRO A 60 -7.58 15.17 -3.28
C PRO A 60 -7.83 14.62 -4.67
N SER A 61 -6.76 14.47 -5.44
CA SER A 61 -6.77 13.87 -6.78
C SER A 61 -5.83 12.68 -6.79
N PHE A 62 -6.19 11.64 -7.54
CA PHE A 62 -5.39 10.44 -7.72
C PHE A 62 -5.26 10.16 -9.21
N ASP A 63 -4.07 9.73 -9.65
CA ASP A 63 -3.93 9.12 -10.96
C ASP A 63 -4.41 7.66 -10.90
N GLY A 64 -4.81 7.13 -12.06
CA GLY A 64 -5.26 5.76 -12.22
C GLY A 64 -4.57 5.14 -13.42
N ARG A 65 -4.30 3.84 -13.33
CA ARG A 65 -3.87 3.05 -14.49
C ARG A 65 -4.34 1.62 -14.39
N ILE A 66 -4.62 1.04 -15.56
CA ILE A 66 -5.01 -0.37 -15.69
C ILE A 66 -3.88 -1.12 -16.38
N VAL A 67 -3.37 -2.15 -15.70
CA VAL A 67 -2.34 -3.05 -16.20
C VAL A 67 -2.90 -4.47 -16.28
N LEU A 68 -2.62 -5.16 -17.38
CA LEU A 68 -3.09 -6.53 -17.61
C LEU A 68 -1.96 -7.51 -17.32
N TYR A 69 -2.23 -8.48 -16.44
CA TYR A 69 -1.32 -9.58 -16.15
C TYR A 69 -1.92 -10.88 -16.71
N PRO A 70 -1.28 -11.53 -17.70
CA PRO A 70 -1.83 -12.71 -18.35
C PRO A 70 -1.81 -13.94 -17.43
N THR A 71 -0.77 -14.05 -16.59
CA THR A 71 -0.59 -15.17 -15.64
C THR A 71 -0.68 -14.71 -14.20
N ASP A 72 -0.97 -15.64 -13.30
CA ASP A 72 -0.95 -15.36 -11.86
C ASP A 72 0.47 -15.11 -11.36
N GLN A 73 1.48 -15.65 -12.05
CA GLN A 73 2.88 -15.39 -11.73
C GLN A 73 3.22 -13.92 -11.94
N ASN A 74 2.86 -13.33 -13.08
CA ASN A 74 3.15 -11.91 -13.32
C ASN A 74 2.45 -10.99 -12.31
N LEU A 75 1.25 -11.37 -11.86
CA LEU A 75 0.56 -10.64 -10.80
C LEU A 75 1.29 -10.74 -9.46
N LYS A 76 1.78 -11.93 -9.09
CA LYS A 76 2.59 -12.13 -7.89
C LYS A 76 3.88 -11.30 -7.96
N ASP A 77 4.57 -11.33 -9.09
CA ASP A 77 5.80 -10.57 -9.29
C ASP A 77 5.55 -9.06 -9.13
N TYR A 78 4.45 -8.55 -9.67
CA TYR A 78 4.04 -7.15 -9.48
C TYR A 78 3.79 -6.81 -8.01
N LEU A 79 3.02 -7.64 -7.29
CA LEU A 79 2.72 -7.39 -5.88
C LEU A 79 3.98 -7.48 -5.00
N SER A 80 4.85 -8.46 -5.26
CA SER A 80 6.15 -8.59 -4.60
C SER A 80 7.02 -7.36 -4.85
N TRP A 81 7.04 -6.85 -6.09
CA TRP A 81 7.75 -5.64 -6.44
C TRP A 81 7.21 -4.40 -5.69
N ARG A 82 5.89 -4.24 -5.60
CA ARG A 82 5.27 -3.16 -4.80
C ARG A 82 5.62 -3.26 -3.31
N GLN A 83 5.66 -4.47 -2.76
CA GLN A 83 6.05 -4.66 -1.36
C GLN A 83 7.55 -4.41 -1.11
N ALA A 84 8.42 -4.80 -2.04
CA ALA A 84 9.84 -4.49 -1.97
C ALA A 84 10.09 -2.97 -2.02
N ASP A 85 9.37 -2.26 -2.89
CA ASP A 85 9.40 -0.81 -2.98
C ASP A 85 8.97 -0.14 -1.66
N CYS A 86 7.89 -0.62 -1.04
CA CYS A 86 7.46 -0.18 0.29
C CYS A 86 8.55 -0.34 1.35
N HIS A 87 9.21 -1.50 1.39
CA HIS A 87 10.27 -1.75 2.35
C HIS A 87 11.47 -0.80 2.18
N ILE A 88 11.91 -0.61 0.93
CA ILE A 88 13.05 0.25 0.59
C ILE A 88 12.72 1.71 0.95
N ASN A 89 11.56 2.20 0.52
CA ASN A 89 11.12 3.57 0.76
C ASN A 89 10.93 3.84 2.25
N ASN A 90 10.32 2.91 2.99
CA ASN A 90 10.13 3.09 4.42
C ASN A 90 11.46 3.11 5.19
N LEU A 91 12.40 2.22 4.87
CA LEU A 91 13.72 2.19 5.51
C LEU A 91 14.50 3.48 5.22
N TYR A 92 14.49 3.94 3.97
CA TYR A 92 15.11 5.20 3.57
C TYR A 92 14.49 6.38 4.33
N ASN A 93 13.17 6.54 4.28
CA ASN A 93 12.47 7.67 4.91
C ASN A 93 12.62 7.66 6.44
N THR A 94 12.56 6.50 7.07
CA THR A 94 12.78 6.38 8.52
C THR A 94 14.17 6.87 8.91
N THR A 95 15.19 6.45 8.15
CA THR A 95 16.58 6.89 8.40
C THR A 95 16.75 8.37 8.10
N PHE A 96 16.25 8.84 6.96
CA PHE A 96 16.33 10.22 6.51
C PHE A 96 15.71 11.19 7.53
N TRP A 97 14.47 10.92 7.97
CA TRP A 97 13.80 11.80 8.91
C TRP A 97 14.41 11.77 10.31
N ASN A 98 15.00 10.66 10.75
CA ASN A 98 15.76 10.64 12.00
C ASN A 98 17.04 11.47 11.89
N LEU A 99 17.78 11.40 10.77
CA LEU A 99 18.93 12.26 10.53
C LEU A 99 18.56 13.75 10.55
N VAL A 100 17.42 14.12 9.97
CA VAL A 100 16.97 15.52 9.92
C VAL A 100 16.41 15.99 11.26
N LEU A 101 15.42 15.28 11.81
CA LEU A 101 14.65 15.74 12.97
C LEU A 101 15.40 15.53 14.29
N THR A 102 16.13 14.41 14.42
CA THR A 102 16.84 14.04 15.65
C THR A 102 18.33 14.33 15.53
N GLY A 103 18.93 14.04 14.37
CA GLY A 103 20.35 14.27 14.10
C GLY A 103 20.70 15.73 13.78
N GLY A 104 19.71 16.57 13.48
CA GLY A 104 19.89 17.99 13.18
C GLY A 104 20.52 18.28 11.81
N LEU A 105 20.60 17.29 10.91
CA LEU A 105 21.08 17.50 9.54
C LEU A 105 20.05 18.28 8.72
N THR A 106 20.53 19.05 7.74
CA THR A 106 19.64 19.57 6.69
C THR A 106 19.17 18.44 5.76
N PRO A 107 18.03 18.60 5.05
CA PRO A 107 17.57 17.63 4.07
C PRO A 107 18.63 17.23 3.03
N ALA A 108 19.40 18.20 2.54
CA ALA A 108 20.45 17.97 1.54
C ALA A 108 21.64 17.17 2.11
N GLU A 109 22.02 17.43 3.38
CA GLU A 109 23.08 16.67 4.06
C GLU A 109 22.65 15.24 4.37
N ALA A 110 21.40 15.04 4.80
CA ALA A 110 20.83 13.72 5.04
C ALA A 110 20.77 12.90 3.75
N GLU A 111 20.32 13.50 2.64
CA GLU A 111 20.31 12.84 1.33
C GLU A 111 21.73 12.43 0.89
N LYS A 112 22.69 13.35 1.01
CA LYS A 112 24.10 13.07 0.67
C LYS A 112 24.67 11.95 1.55
N ARG A 113 24.33 11.91 2.84
CA ARG A 113 24.77 10.87 3.77
C ARG A 113 24.19 9.49 3.44
N LEU A 114 22.96 9.45 2.94
CA LEU A 114 22.31 8.21 2.53
C LEU A 114 22.66 7.77 1.11
N CYS A 115 23.29 8.63 0.31
CA CYS A 115 23.70 8.31 -1.05
C CYS A 115 24.70 7.14 -1.10
N GLY A 116 24.43 6.13 -1.91
CA GLY A 116 25.28 4.94 -2.07
C GLY A 116 25.20 3.92 -0.92
N THR A 117 24.45 4.20 0.15
CA THR A 117 24.31 3.28 1.29
C THR A 117 23.43 2.08 0.94
N LEU A 118 23.76 0.93 1.52
CA LEU A 118 22.95 -0.29 1.46
C LEU A 118 21.86 -0.29 2.54
N SER A 119 21.03 -1.33 2.57
CA SER A 119 20.01 -1.50 3.60
C SER A 119 20.64 -1.78 4.97
N SER A 120 21.76 -2.49 5.03
CA SER A 120 22.52 -2.75 6.27
C SER A 120 22.94 -1.45 6.94
N ASP A 121 23.51 -0.54 6.17
CA ASP A 121 24.10 0.71 6.68
C ASP A 121 23.00 1.62 7.26
N LYS A 122 21.83 1.65 6.63
CA LYS A 122 20.66 2.38 7.13
C LYS A 122 20.15 1.82 8.47
N ASN A 123 20.11 0.49 8.60
CA ASN A 123 19.75 -0.15 9.86
C ASN A 123 20.79 0.16 10.95
N GLU A 124 22.08 0.18 10.60
CA GLU A 124 23.15 0.53 11.53
C GLU A 124 23.07 1.99 11.97
N ILE A 125 22.82 2.94 11.05
CA ILE A 125 22.60 4.35 11.39
C ILE A 125 21.42 4.48 12.37
N LEU A 126 20.28 3.84 12.08
CA LEU A 126 19.11 3.86 12.96
C LEU A 126 19.43 3.32 14.36
N PHE A 127 20.16 2.21 14.43
CA PHE A 127 20.45 1.55 15.69
C PHE A 127 21.52 2.29 16.51
N SER A 128 22.65 2.61 15.90
CA SER A 128 23.82 3.16 16.58
C SER A 128 23.68 4.64 16.93
N GLU A 129 23.07 5.45 16.05
CA GLU A 129 22.95 6.90 16.27
C GLU A 129 21.66 7.28 16.99
N PHE A 130 20.58 6.52 16.77
CA PHE A 130 19.25 6.86 17.27
C PHE A 130 18.66 5.83 18.24
N GLY A 131 19.31 4.69 18.45
CA GLY A 131 18.78 3.62 19.31
C GLY A 131 17.52 2.96 18.76
N ILE A 132 17.24 3.10 17.46
CA ILE A 132 16.02 2.61 16.80
C ILE A 132 16.32 1.27 16.14
N ASN A 133 15.64 0.23 16.61
CA ASN A 133 15.61 -1.05 15.90
C ASN A 133 14.48 -1.02 14.86
N TYR A 134 14.82 -0.91 13.58
CA TYR A 134 13.85 -0.88 12.48
C TYR A 134 12.90 -2.08 12.48
N ASN A 135 13.31 -3.25 13.00
CA ASN A 135 12.42 -4.41 13.08
C ASN A 135 11.25 -4.20 14.06
N ASN A 136 11.36 -3.26 14.99
CA ASN A 136 10.28 -2.93 15.92
C ASN A 136 9.31 -1.88 15.36
N GLU A 137 9.59 -1.30 14.19
CA GLU A 137 8.64 -0.44 13.49
C GLU A 137 7.35 -1.19 13.16
N LEU A 138 6.25 -0.44 13.09
CA LEU A 138 4.95 -1.02 12.80
C LEU A 138 4.98 -1.75 11.45
N GLU A 139 4.46 -2.97 11.44
CA GLU A 139 4.45 -3.82 10.25
C GLU A 139 3.73 -3.15 9.06
N VAL A 140 2.70 -2.33 9.33
CA VAL A 140 1.99 -1.58 8.28
C VAL A 140 2.89 -0.60 7.53
N TYR A 141 3.94 -0.08 8.18
CA TYR A 141 4.93 0.80 7.55
C TYR A 141 5.98 0.01 6.78
N LYS A 142 6.40 -1.14 7.31
CA LYS A 142 7.43 -1.98 6.69
C LYS A 142 6.91 -2.82 5.52
N LYS A 143 5.65 -3.23 5.57
CA LYS A 143 5.05 -4.21 4.63
C LYS A 143 3.89 -3.63 3.83
N GLY A 144 3.39 -2.46 4.19
CA GLY A 144 2.16 -1.88 3.63
C GLY A 144 0.90 -2.54 4.20
N THR A 145 -0.22 -2.35 3.51
CA THR A 145 -1.52 -2.94 3.87
C THR A 145 -2.02 -3.86 2.78
N ILE A 146 -2.37 -5.10 3.13
CA ILE A 146 -3.08 -6.01 2.23
C ILE A 146 -4.55 -6.11 2.66
N LEU A 147 -5.46 -5.88 1.73
CA LEU A 147 -6.89 -6.12 1.90
C LEU A 147 -7.31 -7.35 1.12
N LEU A 148 -7.89 -8.33 1.79
CA LEU A 148 -8.35 -9.58 1.16
C LEU A 148 -9.85 -9.75 1.29
N ARG A 149 -10.50 -10.07 0.17
CA ARG A 149 -11.89 -10.52 0.20
C ARG A 149 -11.93 -11.99 0.60
N LYS A 150 -12.39 -12.27 1.83
CA LYS A 150 -12.53 -13.65 2.34
C LYS A 150 -14.00 -13.98 2.58
N ARG A 151 -14.37 -15.21 2.24
CA ARG A 151 -15.67 -15.80 2.57
C ARG A 151 -15.54 -16.54 3.90
N LEU A 152 -16.14 -16.01 4.96
CA LEU A 152 -16.13 -16.61 6.29
C LEU A 152 -17.47 -17.29 6.58
N LYS A 153 -17.46 -18.44 7.25
CA LYS A 153 -18.68 -19.06 7.79
C LYS A 153 -19.15 -18.26 9.00
N ARG A 154 -20.44 -17.95 9.10
CA ARG A 154 -20.96 -17.29 10.31
C ARG A 154 -20.93 -18.29 11.48
N PRO A 155 -20.60 -17.85 12.69
CA PRO A 155 -20.82 -18.69 13.87
C PRO A 155 -22.31 -19.03 13.94
N ASN A 156 -22.65 -20.31 14.14
CA ASN A 156 -24.02 -20.84 14.25
C ASN A 156 -24.92 -20.72 13.00
N SER A 157 -24.35 -20.66 11.80
CA SER A 157 -25.13 -20.71 10.54
C SER A 157 -24.30 -21.28 9.38
N ASP A 158 -24.94 -22.04 8.48
CA ASP A 158 -24.32 -22.45 7.20
C ASP A 158 -24.18 -21.31 6.18
N LYS A 159 -24.70 -20.12 6.52
CA LYS A 159 -24.55 -18.92 5.70
C LYS A 159 -23.14 -18.35 5.83
N HIS A 160 -22.57 -17.99 4.69
CA HIS A 160 -21.27 -17.35 4.62
C HIS A 160 -21.40 -15.82 4.56
N LYS A 161 -20.47 -15.09 5.20
CA LYS A 161 -20.32 -13.64 5.10
C LYS A 161 -19.03 -13.33 4.34
N ILE A 162 -19.12 -12.44 3.35
CA ILE A 162 -17.94 -11.88 2.70
C ILE A 162 -17.43 -10.73 3.58
N VAL A 163 -16.16 -10.78 3.97
CA VAL A 163 -15.49 -9.73 4.73
C VAL A 163 -14.22 -9.29 4.02
N ILE A 164 -13.82 -8.05 4.27
CA ILE A 164 -12.52 -7.52 3.85
C ILE A 164 -11.62 -7.59 5.08
N LEU A 165 -10.61 -8.45 5.03
CA LEU A 165 -9.63 -8.61 6.10
C LEU A 165 -8.41 -7.75 5.82
N HIS A 166 -7.90 -7.11 6.86
CA HIS A 166 -6.56 -6.54 6.84
C HIS A 166 -5.59 -7.68 7.15
N SER A 167 -4.72 -8.00 6.20
CA SER A 167 -3.59 -8.89 6.41
C SER A 167 -2.33 -8.03 6.51
N ILE A 168 -1.57 -8.26 7.57
CA ILE A 168 -0.27 -7.66 7.85
C ILE A 168 0.79 -8.75 7.71
#